data_AF-A0A433U7V7-F1
#
_entry.id   AF-A0A433U7V7-F1
#
_cell.length_a   1.000
_cell.length_b   1.000
_cell.length_c   1.000
_cell.angle_alpha   90.00
_cell.angle_beta   90.00
_cell.angle_gamma   90.00
#
_symmetry.space_group_name_H-M   'P 1'
#
loop_
_entity.id
_entity.type
_entity.pdbx_description
1 polymer ?
#
loop_
_entity_poly.entity_id
_entity_poly.type
_entity_poly.pdbx_seq_one_letter_code
_entity_poly.pdbx_strand_id
1 'polypeptide(L)'
;MTHLLSGHQPARVVLLEMSSRKLSKQLCSVLCNALDNILCIGANMAGPSRIPLFGMYLLSSYPEVILPLTCTKGNFVRLHAAIGDIRNFIEESLENYHATDVKPCIAEGVSEACAQFRRYTNSLPQAPANCSQIEVILLTGHSGNFVQHQLRSLSDNFDLSVIKRILAVTIMVPITDDSGLVSDAETSALDIDCDEFSGMVDILTLDCDPASLQRFFYSWLTETSSESEHMHLILPPPCPADPALVIKCDISERLICPYQLPFSEMFSIHAESNMCKHIYPPPSKALGIKVPLQKLKVVATVSRASMCESVLFGFPLIVVPTTCWKMDWEVLATNQDNFVSLCSELTEKDQVLLTQAEDTFDGSQQRFNKASSVPKPRGYFVLMPSDKKSLLIKSIIPQELLLPMSSVVSQSSAETESILRVKASLSEVKSLPDINPLNLNCGLMPGLRQMSLPRSAVDKARALKRNSAPTSSNKIPPGQQEIRGYFVPQRAPNPVPGGLLTANYWSSPLSSVNKTRATSPACGTKTKM
;
A
#
# COMPACT_ATOMS: atom_id res chain seq x y z
N MET A 1 0.61 16.43 -1.30
CA MET A 1 -0.40 16.30 -2.36
C MET A 1 -0.79 14.84 -2.43
N THR A 2 -1.89 14.46 -1.78
CA THR A 2 -2.53 13.16 -2.00
C THR A 2 -3.42 13.30 -3.23
N HIS A 3 -2.98 12.78 -4.37
CA HIS A 3 -3.93 12.54 -5.45
C HIS A 3 -4.90 11.46 -4.96
N LEU A 4 -6.19 11.75 -5.08
CA LEU A 4 -7.23 10.79 -4.76
C LEU A 4 -7.30 9.78 -5.90
N LEU A 5 -6.48 8.72 -5.80
CA LEU A 5 -6.91 7.40 -6.28
C LEU A 5 -8.10 7.03 -5.41
N SER A 6 -9.28 7.17 -6.01
CA SER A 6 -10.57 6.97 -5.36
C SER A 6 -11.53 6.33 -6.36
N GLY A 7 -11.06 5.23 -6.96
CA GLY A 7 -11.83 4.38 -7.85
C GLY A 7 -13.10 3.86 -7.18
N HIS A 8 -14.04 3.46 -8.02
CA HIS A 8 -15.41 3.16 -7.61
C HIS A 8 -15.49 1.82 -6.85
N GLN A 9 -15.28 1.88 -5.53
CA GLN A 9 -15.53 0.76 -4.63
C GLN A 9 -17.03 0.53 -4.47
N PRO A 10 -17.54 -0.70 -4.70
CA PRO A 10 -18.95 -0.98 -4.58
C PRO A 10 -19.42 -0.95 -3.11
N ALA A 11 -20.72 -0.78 -2.92
CA ALA A 11 -21.39 -1.17 -1.70
C ALA A 11 -21.32 -2.70 -1.58
N ARG A 12 -20.97 -3.24 -0.42
CA ARG A 12 -20.86 -4.70 -0.23
C ARG A 12 -22.00 -5.19 0.65
N VAL A 13 -22.78 -6.14 0.16
CA VAL A 13 -23.82 -6.80 0.95
C VAL A 13 -23.52 -8.28 1.05
N VAL A 14 -23.40 -8.79 2.27
CA VAL A 14 -23.28 -10.23 2.53
C VAL A 14 -24.66 -10.82 2.77
N LEU A 15 -25.01 -11.84 2.01
CA LEU A 15 -26.18 -12.69 2.24
C LEU A 15 -25.68 -14.02 2.81
N LEU A 16 -26.03 -14.37 4.05
CA LEU A 16 -25.68 -15.66 4.66
C LEU A 16 -26.85 -16.63 4.52
N GLU A 17 -26.66 -17.74 3.81
CA GLU A 17 -27.70 -18.74 3.59
C GLU A 17 -27.72 -19.83 4.67
N MET A 18 -28.85 -19.95 5.37
CA MET A 18 -29.04 -20.87 6.50
C MET A 18 -29.72 -22.20 6.12
N SER A 19 -30.23 -22.33 4.89
CA SER A 19 -30.91 -23.55 4.40
C SER A 19 -29.98 -24.78 4.36
N SER A 20 -28.67 -24.56 4.20
CA SER A 20 -27.69 -25.60 3.92
C SER A 20 -27.13 -26.24 5.19
N ARG A 21 -27.19 -27.57 5.25
CA ARG A 21 -26.65 -28.41 6.34
C ARG A 21 -25.11 -28.34 6.51
N LYS A 22 -24.40 -27.57 5.69
CA LYS A 22 -22.94 -27.42 5.73
C LYS A 22 -22.45 -26.34 6.73
N LEU A 23 -23.36 -25.62 7.37
CA LEU A 23 -23.00 -24.61 8.37
C LEU A 23 -22.52 -25.28 9.67
N SER A 24 -21.41 -24.80 10.24
CA SER A 24 -20.81 -25.38 11.45
C SER A 24 -20.30 -24.31 12.42
N LYS A 25 -20.13 -24.67 13.70
CA LYS A 25 -19.59 -23.77 14.72
C LYS A 25 -18.14 -23.33 14.42
N GLN A 26 -17.36 -24.19 13.77
CA GLN A 26 -16.04 -23.82 13.22
C GLN A 26 -16.18 -22.75 12.14
N LEU A 27 -17.04 -22.97 11.14
CA LEU A 27 -17.27 -22.02 10.06
C LEU A 27 -17.76 -20.67 10.60
N CYS A 28 -18.73 -20.66 11.51
CA CYS A 28 -19.19 -19.46 12.20
C CYS A 28 -18.04 -18.70 12.87
N SER A 29 -17.17 -19.39 13.61
CA SER A 29 -16.04 -18.76 14.30
C SER A 29 -15.05 -18.13 13.31
N VAL A 30 -14.62 -18.88 12.29
CA VAL A 30 -13.65 -18.38 11.29
C VAL A 30 -14.24 -17.23 10.47
N LEU A 31 -15.50 -17.35 10.04
CA LEU A 31 -16.22 -16.32 9.28
C LEU A 31 -16.40 -15.02 10.07
N CYS A 32 -16.98 -15.09 11.28
CA CYS A 32 -17.22 -13.91 12.09
C CYS A 32 -15.91 -13.22 12.49
N ASN A 33 -14.84 -13.97 12.80
CA ASN A 33 -13.55 -13.38 13.13
C ASN A 33 -12.88 -12.73 11.91
N ALA A 34 -13.02 -13.30 10.71
CA ALA A 34 -12.48 -12.71 9.48
C ALA A 34 -13.26 -11.45 9.05
N LEU A 35 -14.58 -11.44 9.20
CA LEU A 35 -15.46 -10.28 9.01
C LEU A 35 -15.14 -9.15 10.02
N ASP A 36 -14.94 -9.48 11.29
CA ASP A 36 -14.62 -8.48 12.32
C ASP A 36 -13.26 -7.81 12.05
N ASN A 37 -12.24 -8.61 11.68
CA ASN A 37 -10.92 -8.10 11.31
C ASN A 37 -10.97 -7.14 10.10
N ILE A 38 -11.65 -7.50 9.02
CA ILE A 38 -11.72 -6.66 7.81
C ILE A 38 -12.52 -5.38 8.05
N LEU A 39 -13.63 -5.47 8.80
CA LEU A 39 -14.48 -4.32 9.11
C LEU A 39 -13.84 -3.40 10.15
N CYS A 40 -13.06 -3.93 11.09
CA CYS A 40 -12.23 -3.15 12.02
C CYS A 40 -11.21 -2.30 11.25
N ILE A 41 -10.48 -2.89 10.30
CA ILE A 41 -9.56 -2.16 9.42
C ILE A 41 -10.31 -1.11 8.59
N GLY A 42 -11.33 -1.54 7.83
CA GLY A 42 -12.12 -0.67 6.95
C GLY A 42 -12.83 0.49 7.66
N ALA A 43 -13.19 0.32 8.94
CA ALA A 43 -13.82 1.35 9.76
C ALA A 43 -12.83 2.40 10.29
N ASN A 44 -11.57 2.02 10.54
CA ASN A 44 -10.56 2.85 11.22
C ASN A 44 -9.52 3.49 10.26
N MET A 45 -9.44 3.07 9.00
CA MET A 45 -8.51 3.67 8.02
C MET A 45 -8.80 5.15 7.70
N ALA A 46 -7.75 5.96 7.68
CA ALA A 46 -7.74 7.34 7.22
C ALA A 46 -7.79 7.44 5.68
N GLY A 47 -8.14 8.62 5.15
CA GLY A 47 -8.42 8.82 3.72
C GLY A 47 -9.83 8.39 3.30
N PRO A 48 -10.08 8.15 2.00
CA PRO A 48 -11.33 7.54 1.51
C PRO A 48 -11.58 6.16 2.14
N SER A 49 -12.85 5.76 2.26
CA SER A 49 -13.16 4.40 2.73
C SER A 49 -13.09 3.40 1.57
N ARG A 50 -12.35 2.31 1.78
CA ARG A 50 -12.18 1.23 0.79
C ARG A 50 -13.35 0.24 0.77
N ILE A 51 -14.16 0.24 1.83
CA ILE A 51 -15.42 -0.50 1.94
C ILE A 51 -16.48 0.58 2.26
N PRO A 52 -16.93 1.37 1.27
CA PRO A 52 -17.66 2.61 1.53
C PRO A 52 -18.99 2.36 2.25
N LEU A 53 -19.68 1.29 1.87
CA LEU A 53 -20.94 0.84 2.46
C LEU A 53 -20.89 -0.67 2.69
N PHE A 54 -21.38 -1.13 3.85
CA PHE A 54 -21.51 -2.53 4.20
C PHE A 54 -22.92 -2.82 4.75
N GLY A 55 -23.52 -3.94 4.32
CA GLY A 55 -24.81 -4.45 4.77
C GLY A 55 -24.78 -5.97 4.88
N MET A 56 -25.70 -6.55 5.65
CA MET A 56 -25.66 -7.97 6.00
C MET A 56 -27.07 -8.52 6.24
N TYR A 57 -27.38 -9.63 5.56
CA TYR A 57 -28.67 -10.30 5.59
C TYR A 57 -28.48 -11.78 5.92
N LEU A 58 -29.51 -12.34 6.54
CA LEU A 58 -29.67 -13.77 6.78
C LEU A 58 -30.77 -14.30 5.86
N LEU A 59 -30.53 -15.40 5.16
CA LEU A 59 -31.50 -16.04 4.28
C LEU A 59 -31.99 -17.36 4.89
N SER A 60 -33.24 -17.37 5.32
CA SER A 60 -33.96 -18.57 5.78
C SER A 60 -35.18 -18.81 4.87
N SER A 61 -36.40 -18.90 5.43
CA SER A 61 -37.67 -18.86 4.69
C SER A 61 -37.95 -17.49 4.07
N TYR A 62 -37.31 -16.44 4.59
CA TYR A 62 -37.36 -15.07 4.08
C TYR A 62 -36.02 -14.34 4.37
N PRO A 63 -35.72 -13.23 3.67
CA PRO A 63 -34.54 -12.42 3.95
C PRO A 63 -34.73 -11.58 5.21
N GLU A 64 -33.89 -11.79 6.22
CA GLU A 64 -33.85 -11.00 7.45
C GLU A 64 -32.66 -10.04 7.46
N VAL A 65 -32.88 -8.80 7.88
CA VAL A 65 -31.91 -7.70 7.76
C VAL A 65 -31.15 -7.51 9.09
N ILE A 66 -30.07 -8.27 9.29
CA ILE A 66 -29.21 -8.14 10.48
C ILE A 66 -28.53 -6.76 10.52
N LEU A 67 -28.03 -6.29 9.37
CA LEU A 67 -27.45 -4.97 9.23
C LEU A 67 -27.93 -4.30 7.93
N PRO A 68 -28.82 -3.30 7.98
CA PRO A 68 -29.12 -2.49 6.81
C PRO A 68 -27.88 -1.69 6.41
N LEU A 69 -27.72 -1.38 5.12
CA LEU A 69 -26.56 -0.75 4.52
C LEU A 69 -26.10 0.51 5.28
N THR A 70 -24.89 0.48 5.86
CA THR A 70 -24.28 1.63 6.58
C THR A 70 -22.90 1.96 6.07
N CYS A 71 -22.44 3.19 6.30
CA CYS A 71 -21.05 3.58 6.04
C CYS A 71 -20.10 2.84 7.00
N THR A 72 -19.21 1.99 6.49
CA THR A 72 -18.26 1.22 7.32
C THR A 72 -17.41 2.14 8.21
N LYS A 73 -16.94 3.26 7.64
CA LYS A 73 -16.04 4.21 8.30
C LYS A 73 -16.70 4.86 9.52
N GLY A 74 -16.06 4.70 10.68
CA GLY A 74 -16.53 5.26 11.96
C GLY A 74 -17.66 4.50 12.66
N ASN A 75 -18.29 3.49 12.03
CA ASN A 75 -19.44 2.77 12.60
C ASN A 75 -19.09 1.40 13.19
N PHE A 76 -17.82 1.14 13.54
CA PHE A 76 -17.36 -0.20 13.95
C PHE A 76 -18.16 -0.82 15.10
N VAL A 77 -18.63 -0.04 16.08
CA VAL A 77 -19.47 -0.53 17.18
C VAL A 77 -20.74 -1.24 16.66
N ARG A 78 -21.36 -0.72 15.59
CA ARG A 78 -22.55 -1.30 14.97
C ARG A 78 -22.21 -2.53 14.10
N LEU A 79 -21.06 -2.50 13.42
CA LEU A 79 -20.57 -3.62 12.61
C LEU A 79 -20.27 -4.83 13.51
N HIS A 80 -19.52 -4.60 14.59
CA HIS A 80 -19.15 -5.60 15.59
C HIS A 80 -20.38 -6.21 16.28
N ALA A 81 -21.38 -5.38 16.63
CA ALA A 81 -22.65 -5.85 17.18
C ALA A 81 -23.35 -6.83 16.22
N ALA A 82 -23.53 -6.46 14.94
CA ALA A 82 -24.18 -7.31 13.95
C ALA A 82 -23.43 -8.64 13.68
N ILE A 83 -22.10 -8.67 13.83
CA ILE A 83 -21.30 -9.91 13.78
C ILE A 83 -21.54 -10.77 15.03
N GLY A 84 -21.70 -10.14 16.19
CA GLY A 84 -22.14 -10.80 17.43
C GLY A 84 -23.53 -11.40 17.30
N ASP A 85 -24.48 -10.66 16.73
CA ASP A 85 -25.85 -11.11 16.49
C ASP A 85 -25.88 -12.35 15.57
N ILE A 86 -25.09 -12.36 14.48
CA ILE A 86 -24.91 -13.56 13.64
C ILE A 86 -24.28 -14.72 14.41
N ARG A 87 -23.24 -14.46 15.23
CA ARG A 87 -22.60 -15.53 16.02
C ARG A 87 -23.61 -16.20 16.95
N ASN A 88 -24.39 -15.41 17.69
CA ASN A 88 -25.44 -15.90 18.59
C ASN A 88 -26.51 -16.66 17.80
N PHE A 89 -27.01 -16.09 16.69
CA PHE A 89 -28.05 -16.71 15.88
C PHE A 89 -27.62 -18.07 15.32
N ILE A 90 -26.38 -18.21 14.83
CA ILE A 90 -25.87 -19.48 14.32
C ILE A 90 -25.70 -20.49 15.46
N GLU A 91 -25.19 -20.08 16.63
CA GLU A 91 -25.04 -20.97 17.78
C GLU A 91 -26.41 -21.47 18.30
N GLU A 92 -27.40 -20.60 18.43
CA GLU A 92 -28.79 -20.96 18.80
C GLU A 92 -29.46 -21.83 17.72
N SER A 93 -29.23 -21.54 16.43
CA SER A 93 -29.80 -22.31 15.32
C SER A 93 -29.24 -23.71 15.24
N LEU A 94 -27.93 -23.90 15.47
CA LEU A 94 -27.28 -25.22 15.44
C LEU A 94 -27.84 -26.18 16.50
N GLU A 95 -28.24 -25.66 17.67
CA GLU A 95 -28.84 -26.47 18.75
C GLU A 95 -30.30 -26.86 18.46
N ASN A 96 -31.00 -26.12 17.59
CA ASN A 96 -32.43 -26.28 17.31
C ASN A 96 -32.74 -26.73 15.87
N TYR A 97 -31.74 -27.13 15.07
CA TYR A 97 -31.88 -27.37 13.63
C TYR A 97 -32.61 -28.68 13.28
N HIS A 98 -33.93 -28.70 13.47
CA HIS A 98 -34.80 -29.68 12.83
C HIS A 98 -34.86 -29.41 11.33
N ALA A 99 -34.14 -30.22 10.56
CA ALA A 99 -34.05 -30.13 9.11
C ALA A 99 -35.43 -30.24 8.44
N THR A 100 -36.00 -29.08 8.13
CA THR A 100 -37.21 -28.89 7.33
C THR A 100 -36.79 -28.36 5.96
N ASP A 101 -37.53 -28.70 4.90
CA ASP A 101 -37.23 -28.25 3.53
C ASP A 101 -37.62 -26.78 3.32
N VAL A 102 -36.87 -25.89 3.97
CA VAL A 102 -36.98 -24.44 3.83
C VAL A 102 -36.47 -24.06 2.44
N LYS A 103 -37.40 -23.73 1.52
CA LYS A 103 -37.06 -23.16 0.20
C LYS A 103 -36.20 -21.91 0.42
N PRO A 104 -34.95 -21.86 -0.07
CA PRO A 104 -34.10 -20.70 0.15
C PRO A 104 -34.58 -19.48 -0.65
N CYS A 105 -34.46 -18.31 -0.03
CA CYS A 105 -34.96 -17.03 -0.52
C CYS A 105 -33.87 -16.17 -1.18
N ILE A 106 -33.01 -16.79 -2.01
CA ILE A 106 -31.83 -16.14 -2.62
C ILE A 106 -32.24 -14.96 -3.52
N ALA A 107 -33.22 -15.15 -4.41
CA ALA A 107 -33.68 -14.10 -5.32
C ALA A 107 -34.32 -12.93 -4.54
N GLU A 108 -35.13 -13.25 -3.54
CA GLU A 108 -35.78 -12.29 -2.66
C GLU A 108 -34.74 -11.48 -1.86
N GLY A 109 -33.66 -12.12 -1.39
CA GLY A 109 -32.55 -11.49 -0.68
C GLY A 109 -31.71 -10.55 -1.55
N VAL A 110 -31.34 -10.99 -2.77
CA VAL A 110 -30.67 -10.13 -3.76
C VAL A 110 -31.56 -8.94 -4.13
N SER A 111 -32.88 -9.16 -4.27
CA SER A 111 -33.84 -8.12 -4.61
C SER A 111 -33.95 -7.05 -3.52
N GLU A 112 -34.12 -7.41 -2.25
CA GLU A 112 -34.21 -6.43 -1.16
C GLU A 112 -32.86 -5.76 -0.87
N ALA A 113 -31.72 -6.43 -1.07
CA ALA A 113 -30.40 -5.79 -1.01
C ALA A 113 -30.27 -4.67 -2.07
N CYS A 114 -30.69 -4.94 -3.31
CA CYS A 114 -30.67 -3.95 -4.39
C CYS A 114 -31.74 -2.86 -4.20
N ALA A 115 -32.92 -3.19 -3.66
CA ALA A 115 -33.94 -2.22 -3.29
C ALA A 115 -33.44 -1.28 -2.18
N GLN A 116 -32.77 -1.81 -1.16
CA GLN A 116 -32.14 -1.03 -0.10
C GLN A 116 -31.01 -0.14 -0.62
N PHE A 117 -30.17 -0.64 -1.54
CA PHE A 117 -29.16 0.18 -2.21
C PHE A 117 -29.78 1.36 -2.98
N ARG A 118 -30.80 1.11 -3.83
CA ARG A 118 -31.51 2.18 -4.56
C ARG A 118 -32.19 3.18 -3.60
N ARG A 119 -32.77 2.71 -2.48
CA ARG A 119 -33.31 3.61 -1.43
C ARG A 119 -32.21 4.46 -0.80
N TYR A 120 -31.01 3.92 -0.57
CA TYR A 120 -29.87 4.65 -0.02
C TYR A 120 -29.34 5.71 -1.00
N THR A 121 -29.05 5.35 -2.25
CA THR A 121 -28.53 6.27 -3.28
C THR A 121 -29.51 7.42 -3.55
N ASN A 122 -30.81 7.14 -3.55
CA ASN A 122 -31.83 8.12 -3.91
C ASN A 122 -32.24 9.05 -2.74
N SER A 123 -31.84 8.74 -1.50
CA SER A 123 -32.22 9.53 -0.30
C SER A 123 -31.12 10.46 0.22
N LEU A 124 -29.86 10.28 -0.20
CA LEU A 124 -28.75 11.14 0.21
C LEU A 124 -28.27 12.06 -0.95
N PRO A 125 -28.66 13.34 -1.02
CA PRO A 125 -28.10 14.33 -1.96
C PRO A 125 -26.63 14.72 -1.66
N GLN A 126 -26.02 14.08 -0.65
CA GLN A 126 -24.62 14.15 -0.25
C GLN A 126 -24.10 12.73 0.09
N ALA A 127 -24.51 11.72 -0.69
CA ALA A 127 -23.91 10.39 -0.59
C ALA A 127 -22.38 10.48 -0.80
N PRO A 128 -21.56 9.65 -0.14
CA PRO A 128 -20.12 9.60 -0.40
C PRO A 128 -19.91 9.22 -1.88
N ALA A 129 -19.46 10.19 -2.69
CA ALA A 129 -19.77 10.32 -4.11
C ALA A 129 -19.08 9.31 -5.07
N ASN A 130 -18.60 8.19 -4.54
CA ASN A 130 -17.71 7.24 -5.20
C ASN A 130 -18.29 5.82 -5.26
N CYS A 131 -19.56 5.63 -4.89
CA CYS A 131 -20.23 4.33 -4.82
C CYS A 131 -21.52 4.35 -5.66
N SER A 132 -21.41 3.88 -6.90
CA SER A 132 -22.50 3.81 -7.89
C SER A 132 -23.09 2.41 -8.06
N GLN A 133 -22.44 1.37 -7.53
CA GLN A 133 -22.82 -0.03 -7.72
C GLN A 133 -22.80 -0.82 -6.41
N ILE A 134 -23.56 -1.92 -6.38
CA ILE A 134 -23.56 -2.94 -5.32
C ILE A 134 -22.86 -4.23 -5.79
N GLU A 135 -22.05 -4.81 -4.91
CA GLU A 135 -21.47 -6.14 -5.00
C GLU A 135 -22.15 -7.03 -3.94
N VAL A 136 -22.80 -8.09 -4.39
CA VAL A 136 -23.56 -9.00 -3.51
C VAL A 136 -22.77 -10.29 -3.31
N ILE A 137 -22.41 -10.60 -2.07
CA ILE A 137 -21.66 -11.80 -1.69
C ILE A 137 -22.61 -12.77 -1.01
N LEU A 138 -22.98 -13.85 -1.68
CA LEU A 138 -23.79 -14.93 -1.13
C LEU A 138 -22.87 -16.01 -0.53
N LEU A 139 -22.93 -16.19 0.79
CA LEU A 139 -22.26 -17.28 1.49
C LEU A 139 -23.23 -18.47 1.56
N THR A 140 -22.91 -19.57 0.87
CA THR A 140 -23.83 -20.70 0.65
C THR A 140 -23.12 -22.05 0.74
N GLY A 141 -23.87 -23.10 1.08
CA GLY A 141 -23.42 -24.48 0.97
C GLY A 141 -23.94 -25.22 -0.28
N HIS A 142 -24.78 -24.58 -1.11
CA HIS A 142 -25.29 -25.17 -2.35
C HIS A 142 -24.27 -25.07 -3.50
N SER A 143 -24.52 -25.82 -4.58
CA SER A 143 -23.73 -25.73 -5.81
C SER A 143 -23.99 -24.41 -6.54
N GLY A 144 -22.99 -23.89 -7.26
CA GLY A 144 -23.15 -22.63 -8.02
C GLY A 144 -24.26 -22.69 -9.06
N ASN A 145 -24.51 -23.89 -9.63
CA ASN A 145 -25.63 -24.15 -10.54
C ASN A 145 -26.99 -23.96 -9.86
N PHE A 146 -27.14 -24.39 -8.61
CA PHE A 146 -28.35 -24.15 -7.81
C PHE A 146 -28.56 -22.66 -7.54
N VAL A 147 -27.49 -21.93 -7.20
CA VAL A 147 -27.56 -20.47 -7.01
C VAL A 147 -28.02 -19.78 -8.30
N GLN A 148 -27.41 -20.09 -9.45
CA GLN A 148 -27.82 -19.55 -10.75
C GLN A 148 -29.29 -19.90 -11.06
N HIS A 149 -29.74 -21.12 -10.75
CA HIS A 149 -31.14 -21.51 -10.92
C HIS A 149 -32.10 -20.70 -10.01
N GLN A 150 -31.74 -20.43 -8.75
CA GLN A 150 -32.57 -19.58 -7.89
C GLN A 150 -32.59 -18.12 -8.40
N LEU A 151 -31.47 -17.60 -8.89
CA LEU A 151 -31.39 -16.23 -9.44
C LEU A 151 -32.22 -16.04 -10.72
N ARG A 152 -32.46 -17.10 -11.51
CA ARG A 152 -33.44 -17.10 -12.62
C ARG A 152 -34.90 -16.90 -12.19
N SER A 153 -35.20 -16.87 -10.88
CA SER A 153 -36.52 -16.49 -10.35
C SER A 153 -36.63 -15.01 -9.95
N LEU A 154 -35.57 -14.22 -10.14
CA LEU A 154 -35.69 -12.75 -10.21
C LEU A 154 -36.61 -12.37 -11.37
N SER A 155 -37.42 -11.33 -11.20
CA SER A 155 -38.41 -10.92 -12.20
C SER A 155 -37.76 -10.21 -13.40
N ASP A 156 -38.39 -10.33 -14.58
CA ASP A 156 -37.94 -9.71 -15.83
C ASP A 156 -37.76 -8.17 -15.76
N ASN A 157 -38.36 -7.54 -14.75
CA ASN A 157 -38.25 -6.10 -14.47
C ASN A 157 -37.11 -5.75 -13.47
N PHE A 158 -36.26 -6.72 -13.12
CA PHE A 158 -35.18 -6.51 -12.16
C PHE A 158 -33.99 -5.80 -12.79
N ASP A 159 -33.92 -4.49 -12.56
CA ASP A 159 -32.84 -3.62 -13.05
C ASP A 159 -31.45 -4.08 -12.55
N LEU A 160 -30.67 -4.69 -13.45
CA LEU A 160 -29.30 -5.15 -13.18
C LEU A 160 -28.26 -4.02 -13.18
N SER A 161 -28.59 -2.79 -13.60
CA SER A 161 -27.59 -1.72 -13.84
C SER A 161 -26.85 -1.27 -12.58
N VAL A 162 -27.45 -1.45 -11.41
CA VAL A 162 -26.82 -1.17 -10.11
C VAL A 162 -25.86 -2.27 -9.65
N ILE A 163 -25.92 -3.48 -10.21
CA ILE A 163 -25.11 -4.62 -9.77
C ILE A 163 -23.75 -4.58 -10.48
N LYS A 164 -22.67 -4.53 -9.69
CA LYS A 164 -21.30 -4.77 -10.18
C LYS A 164 -21.05 -6.26 -10.42
N ARG A 165 -21.51 -7.09 -9.48
CA ARG A 165 -21.31 -8.54 -9.43
C ARG A 165 -22.23 -9.19 -8.40
N ILE A 166 -22.67 -10.42 -8.66
CA ILE A 166 -23.08 -11.39 -7.64
C ILE A 166 -21.96 -12.42 -7.51
N LEU A 167 -21.53 -12.71 -6.29
CA LEU A 167 -20.48 -13.69 -5.98
C LEU A 167 -21.05 -14.78 -5.07
N ALA A 168 -21.20 -15.99 -5.59
CA ALA A 168 -21.53 -17.17 -4.82
C ALA A 168 -20.24 -17.74 -4.21
N VAL A 169 -20.15 -17.77 -2.87
CA VAL A 169 -18.99 -18.28 -2.13
C VAL A 169 -19.39 -19.55 -1.38
N THR A 170 -18.84 -20.68 -1.81
CA THR A 170 -18.97 -21.96 -1.12
C THR A 170 -17.77 -22.19 -0.22
N ILE A 171 -17.99 -22.39 1.09
CA ILE A 171 -16.90 -22.59 2.05
C ILE A 171 -16.83 -24.08 2.44
N MET A 172 -15.72 -24.71 2.12
CA MET A 172 -15.46 -26.14 2.32
C MET A 172 -14.96 -26.39 3.74
N VAL A 173 -15.86 -26.89 4.60
CA VAL A 173 -15.46 -27.43 5.90
C VAL A 173 -14.77 -28.79 5.66
N PRO A 174 -13.52 -29.00 6.13
CA PRO A 174 -12.85 -30.28 5.98
C PRO A 174 -13.61 -31.35 6.76
N ILE A 175 -13.90 -32.49 6.12
CA ILE A 175 -14.61 -33.60 6.73
C ILE A 175 -13.71 -34.26 7.77
N THR A 176 -14.06 -34.10 9.05
CA THR A 176 -13.61 -34.97 10.13
C THR A 176 -14.45 -36.24 10.14
N ASP A 177 -13.80 -37.42 10.19
CA ASP A 177 -14.38 -38.75 9.91
C ASP A 177 -15.43 -39.29 10.93
N ASP A 178 -16.18 -38.42 11.61
CA ASP A 178 -17.18 -38.78 12.65
C ASP A 178 -18.60 -38.25 12.32
N SER A 179 -18.97 -38.26 11.04
CA SER A 179 -20.37 -38.05 10.61
C SER A 179 -20.69 -38.80 9.31
N GLY A 180 -21.17 -40.04 9.46
CA GLY A 180 -21.56 -40.90 8.33
C GLY A 180 -22.86 -40.46 7.67
N LEU A 181 -22.83 -39.42 6.84
CA LEU A 181 -23.96 -39.01 6.00
C LEU A 181 -23.58 -38.93 4.52
N VAL A 182 -24.33 -39.72 3.74
CA VAL A 182 -24.54 -39.76 2.28
C VAL A 182 -23.78 -38.72 1.43
N SER A 183 -23.01 -39.21 0.46
CA SER A 183 -22.60 -38.41 -0.69
C SER A 183 -23.80 -38.15 -1.58
N ASP A 184 -24.40 -36.97 -1.46
CA ASP A 184 -25.39 -36.46 -2.41
C ASP A 184 -24.69 -36.14 -3.74
N ALA A 185 -24.62 -37.14 -4.60
CA ALA A 185 -24.06 -37.03 -5.95
C ALA A 185 -25.06 -36.29 -6.85
N GLU A 186 -25.01 -34.95 -6.87
CA GLU A 186 -25.71 -34.08 -7.86
C GLU A 186 -25.23 -34.40 -9.29
N THR A 187 -25.78 -35.49 -9.84
CA THR A 187 -25.33 -36.09 -11.10
C THR A 187 -26.29 -35.74 -12.22
N SER A 188 -26.01 -34.66 -12.96
CA SER A 188 -26.07 -34.64 -14.43
C SER A 188 -25.76 -33.24 -14.95
N ALA A 189 -24.99 -33.18 -16.04
CA ALA A 189 -24.94 -31.99 -16.87
C ALA A 189 -26.23 -31.90 -17.69
N LEU A 190 -26.79 -30.69 -17.80
CA LEU A 190 -27.76 -30.33 -18.83
C LEU A 190 -27.21 -29.13 -19.58
N ASP A 191 -26.58 -29.39 -20.73
CA ASP A 191 -26.19 -28.35 -21.68
C ASP A 191 -27.46 -27.68 -22.21
N ILE A 192 -27.69 -26.42 -21.78
CA ILE A 192 -28.76 -25.56 -22.28
C ILE A 192 -28.20 -24.14 -22.40
N ASP A 193 -27.93 -23.70 -23.63
CA ASP A 193 -27.57 -22.31 -23.95
C ASP A 193 -28.68 -21.34 -23.52
N CYS A 194 -28.35 -20.34 -22.69
CA CYS A 194 -28.91 -18.99 -22.74
C CYS A 194 -28.20 -18.05 -21.73
N ASP A 195 -27.48 -17.06 -22.29
CA ASP A 195 -26.37 -16.32 -21.67
C ASP A 195 -26.73 -15.23 -20.62
N GLU A 196 -27.97 -15.13 -20.13
CA GLU A 196 -28.46 -13.87 -19.51
C GLU A 196 -27.87 -13.52 -18.12
N PHE A 197 -27.47 -14.52 -17.32
CA PHE A 197 -26.70 -14.32 -16.08
C PHE A 197 -25.22 -14.75 -16.21
N SER A 198 -24.81 -15.14 -17.42
CA SER A 198 -23.47 -15.58 -17.76
C SER A 198 -22.48 -14.44 -17.56
N GLY A 199 -21.51 -14.61 -16.66
CA GLY A 199 -20.54 -13.58 -16.31
C GLY A 199 -21.00 -12.51 -15.30
N MET A 200 -22.25 -12.55 -14.80
CA MET A 200 -22.66 -11.72 -13.63
C MET A 200 -22.54 -12.48 -12.29
N VAL A 201 -22.65 -13.80 -12.33
CA VAL A 201 -22.59 -14.69 -11.16
C VAL A 201 -21.24 -15.41 -11.14
N ASP A 202 -20.27 -14.83 -10.43
CA ASP A 202 -19.02 -15.51 -10.12
C ASP A 202 -19.27 -16.62 -9.09
N ILE A 203 -18.55 -17.74 -9.22
CA ILE A 203 -18.54 -18.84 -8.26
C ILE A 203 -17.12 -18.96 -7.69
N LEU A 204 -17.01 -18.96 -6.36
CA LEU A 204 -15.76 -19.05 -5.63
C LEU A 204 -15.85 -20.13 -4.55
N THR A 205 -14.92 -21.07 -4.55
CA THR A 205 -14.76 -22.04 -3.46
C THR A 205 -13.61 -21.61 -2.56
N LEU A 206 -13.81 -21.63 -1.23
CA LEU A 206 -12.79 -21.33 -0.23
C LEU A 206 -12.68 -22.48 0.78
N ASP A 207 -11.48 -22.75 1.29
CA ASP A 207 -11.30 -23.63 2.44
C ASP A 207 -11.76 -22.95 3.75
N CYS A 208 -12.29 -23.72 4.70
CA CYS A 208 -12.75 -23.23 6.00
C CYS A 208 -11.61 -22.92 6.98
N ASP A 209 -10.62 -22.14 6.54
CA ASP A 209 -9.44 -21.75 7.30
C ASP A 209 -9.28 -20.21 7.42
N PRO A 210 -8.61 -19.69 8.47
CA PRO A 210 -8.47 -18.26 8.67
C PRO A 210 -7.73 -17.51 7.57
N ALA A 211 -6.74 -18.13 6.90
CA ALA A 211 -5.95 -17.49 5.86
C ALA A 211 -6.71 -17.40 4.53
N SER A 212 -7.51 -18.40 4.16
CA SER A 212 -8.38 -18.34 2.97
C SER A 212 -9.45 -17.25 3.12
N LEU A 213 -10.16 -17.21 4.26
CA LEU A 213 -11.15 -16.15 4.50
C LEU A 213 -10.49 -14.78 4.68
N GLN A 214 -9.34 -14.67 5.35
CA GLN A 214 -8.58 -13.41 5.42
C GLN A 214 -8.20 -12.93 4.01
N ARG A 215 -7.65 -13.80 3.16
CA ARG A 215 -7.26 -13.46 1.78
C ARG A 215 -8.46 -12.98 0.96
N PHE A 216 -9.59 -13.66 1.09
CA PHE A 216 -10.83 -13.28 0.43
C PHE A 216 -11.30 -11.89 0.88
N PHE A 217 -11.50 -11.69 2.18
CA PHE A 217 -12.01 -10.41 2.68
C PHE A 217 -11.03 -9.25 2.49
N TYR A 218 -9.72 -9.47 2.58
CA TYR A 218 -8.72 -8.42 2.32
C TYR A 218 -8.70 -7.98 0.85
N SER A 219 -9.28 -8.75 -0.09
CA SER A 219 -9.45 -8.28 -1.47
C SER A 219 -10.38 -7.05 -1.55
N TRP A 220 -11.30 -6.90 -0.58
CA TRP A 220 -12.19 -5.74 -0.49
C TRP A 220 -11.46 -4.42 -0.17
N LEU A 221 -10.19 -4.48 0.25
CA LEU A 221 -9.33 -3.31 0.41
C LEU A 221 -8.50 -3.00 -0.85
N THR A 222 -8.47 -3.88 -1.85
CA THR A 222 -7.76 -3.62 -3.12
C THR A 222 -8.62 -2.77 -4.05
N GLU A 223 -8.00 -1.86 -4.81
CA GLU A 223 -8.69 -1.03 -5.80
C GLU A 223 -9.00 -1.86 -7.05
N THR A 224 -10.26 -1.84 -7.51
CA THR A 224 -10.78 -2.77 -8.54
C THR A 224 -11.15 -2.08 -9.85
N SER A 225 -10.73 -0.82 -10.05
CA SER A 225 -10.99 -0.03 -11.25
C SER A 225 -9.81 -0.10 -12.22
N SER A 226 -9.93 -0.91 -13.27
CA SER A 226 -9.07 -0.87 -14.47
C SER A 226 -9.46 0.26 -15.44
N GLU A 227 -10.16 1.29 -14.94
CA GLU A 227 -10.71 2.41 -15.72
C GLU A 227 -9.62 3.39 -16.22
N SER A 228 -8.39 3.29 -15.70
CA SER A 228 -7.26 4.15 -16.08
C SER A 228 -5.91 3.43 -16.00
N GLU A 229 -5.08 3.66 -17.02
CA GLU A 229 -3.69 3.21 -17.08
C GLU A 229 -2.84 3.99 -16.06
N HIS A 230 -2.16 3.30 -15.13
CA HIS A 230 -1.47 3.99 -14.03
C HIS A 230 -0.15 4.65 -14.43
N MET A 231 0.64 4.01 -15.30
CA MET A 231 1.92 4.56 -15.77
C MET A 231 2.34 4.02 -17.15
N HIS A 232 3.18 4.80 -17.84
CA HIS A 232 3.80 4.40 -19.11
C HIS A 232 5.32 4.32 -18.95
N LEU A 233 5.92 3.21 -19.37
CA LEU A 233 7.36 3.09 -19.58
C LEU A 233 7.66 3.46 -21.04
N ILE A 234 8.38 4.57 -21.25
CA ILE A 234 8.78 5.04 -22.58
C ILE A 234 10.23 4.63 -22.82
N LEU A 235 10.43 3.70 -23.74
CA LEU A 235 11.75 3.23 -24.19
C LEU A 235 12.08 3.87 -25.57
N PRO A 236 13.37 4.07 -25.92
CA PRO A 236 13.75 4.68 -27.19
C PRO A 236 13.29 3.83 -28.39
N PRO A 237 13.14 4.43 -29.60
CA PRO A 237 12.67 3.71 -30.77
C PRO A 237 13.67 2.60 -31.15
N PRO A 238 13.21 1.37 -31.48
CA PRO A 238 14.08 0.23 -31.78
C PRO A 238 14.82 0.37 -33.13
N CYS A 239 14.37 1.28 -34.00
CA CYS A 239 15.07 1.73 -35.20
C CYS A 239 14.79 3.23 -35.41
N PRO A 240 15.69 4.01 -36.05
CA PRO A 240 15.52 5.47 -36.20
C PRO A 240 14.30 5.94 -37.01
N ALA A 241 13.59 5.03 -37.69
CA ALA A 241 12.36 5.30 -38.43
C ALA A 241 11.08 5.00 -37.61
N ASP A 242 11.20 4.30 -36.47
CA ASP A 242 10.08 3.87 -35.63
C ASP A 242 9.70 4.92 -34.57
N PRO A 243 8.45 4.88 -34.07
CA PRO A 243 8.09 5.57 -32.83
C PRO A 243 8.77 4.94 -31.60
N ALA A 244 8.89 5.73 -30.54
CA ALA A 244 9.32 5.25 -29.22
C ALA A 244 8.41 4.11 -28.74
N LEU A 245 8.98 3.09 -28.09
CA LEU A 245 8.24 1.95 -27.57
C LEU A 245 7.62 2.32 -26.22
N VAL A 246 6.29 2.41 -26.19
CA VAL A 246 5.52 2.75 -24.98
C VAL A 246 4.88 1.47 -24.43
N ILE A 247 5.33 1.04 -23.24
CA ILE A 247 4.71 -0.06 -22.50
C ILE A 247 3.75 0.55 -21.47
N LYS A 248 2.50 0.12 -21.48
CA LYS A 248 1.47 0.55 -20.53
C LYS A 248 1.46 -0.39 -19.32
N CYS A 249 1.37 0.16 -18.11
CA CYS A 249 1.47 -0.62 -16.88
C CYS A 249 0.51 -0.09 -15.80
N ASP A 250 -0.05 -1.02 -15.03
CA ASP A 250 -0.83 -0.73 -13.83
C ASP A 250 -0.03 -0.97 -12.55
N ILE A 251 -0.44 -0.34 -11.45
CA ILE A 251 0.28 -0.36 -10.17
C ILE A 251 -0.62 -1.00 -9.10
N SER A 252 -0.27 -2.21 -8.67
CA SER A 252 -0.98 -2.92 -7.59
C SER A 252 -0.39 -2.60 -6.22
N GLU A 253 -1.23 -2.17 -5.27
CA GLU A 253 -0.83 -1.97 -3.87
C GLU A 253 -0.62 -3.32 -3.16
N ARG A 254 0.52 -3.50 -2.49
CA ARG A 254 0.90 -4.76 -1.80
C ARG A 254 0.68 -4.73 -0.29
N LEU A 255 0.54 -3.55 0.30
CA LEU A 255 0.48 -3.33 1.74
C LEU A 255 -0.54 -2.25 2.11
N ILE A 256 -1.18 -2.40 3.27
CA ILE A 256 -1.96 -1.34 3.89
C ILE A 256 -0.97 -0.34 4.49
N CYS A 257 -0.96 0.89 4.00
CA CYS A 257 -0.05 1.93 4.48
C CYS A 257 -0.25 2.20 5.98
N PRO A 258 0.73 1.92 6.87
CA PRO A 258 0.49 2.00 8.32
C PRO A 258 0.18 3.41 8.83
N TYR A 259 0.60 4.45 8.09
CA TYR A 259 0.25 5.85 8.35
C TYR A 259 -1.25 6.18 8.14
N GLN A 260 -2.04 5.24 7.61
CA GLN A 260 -3.50 5.35 7.50
C GLN A 260 -4.22 4.81 8.75
N LEU A 261 -3.52 4.22 9.72
CA LEU A 261 -4.12 3.58 10.89
C LEU A 261 -3.79 4.32 12.20
N PRO A 262 -4.61 4.17 13.26
CA PRO A 262 -4.13 4.40 14.62
C PRO A 262 -2.90 3.51 14.89
N PHE A 263 -2.02 3.97 15.79
CA PHE A 263 -0.75 3.30 16.14
C PHE A 263 0.33 3.29 15.06
N SER A 264 0.22 4.14 14.02
CA SER A 264 1.27 4.33 12.99
C SER A 264 2.67 4.56 13.56
N GLU A 265 2.78 5.15 14.76
CA GLU A 265 4.05 5.40 15.46
C GLU A 265 4.78 4.12 15.91
N MET A 266 4.06 3.00 16.08
CA MET A 266 4.66 1.70 16.37
C MET A 266 5.38 1.13 15.15
N PHE A 267 5.03 1.62 13.95
CA PHE A 267 5.47 1.10 12.65
C PHE A 267 6.58 1.95 12.01
N SER A 268 6.99 3.07 12.61
CA SER A 268 7.97 4.00 12.03
C SER A 268 9.00 4.54 13.01
N ILE A 269 10.26 4.57 12.55
CA ILE A 269 11.38 5.21 13.26
C ILE A 269 11.50 6.65 12.76
N HIS A 270 11.63 7.60 13.69
CA HIS A 270 11.82 9.01 13.39
C HIS A 270 13.12 9.52 14.04
N ALA A 271 14.07 9.96 13.21
CA ALA A 271 15.29 10.61 13.69
C ALA A 271 15.03 12.04 14.21
N GLU A 272 13.98 12.69 13.72
CA GLU A 272 13.48 13.96 14.26
C GLU A 272 12.41 13.70 15.33
N SER A 273 12.47 14.44 16.44
CA SER A 273 11.54 14.29 17.57
C SER A 273 10.10 14.75 17.30
N ASN A 274 9.81 15.29 16.11
CA ASN A 274 8.47 15.76 15.75
C ASN A 274 7.68 14.62 15.11
N MET A 275 6.81 13.98 15.89
CA MET A 275 5.73 13.15 15.35
C MET A 275 4.97 13.93 14.26
N CYS A 276 4.67 13.29 13.12
CA CYS A 276 4.23 13.95 11.89
C CYS A 276 2.85 14.63 11.97
N LYS A 277 2.79 15.78 12.64
CA LYS A 277 1.79 16.83 12.43
C LYS A 277 2.46 17.93 11.61
N HIS A 278 1.85 18.38 10.52
CA HIS A 278 2.46 19.29 9.53
C HIS A 278 2.66 20.75 10.00
N ILE A 279 2.96 20.96 11.28
CA ILE A 279 3.20 22.25 11.91
C ILE A 279 4.50 22.12 12.70
N TYR A 280 5.61 22.62 12.14
CA TYR A 280 6.84 22.77 12.91
C TYR A 280 6.55 23.66 14.14
N PRO A 281 6.92 23.24 15.37
CA PRO A 281 6.74 24.09 16.54
C PRO A 281 7.57 25.38 16.36
N PRO A 282 7.04 26.55 16.77
CA PRO A 282 7.80 27.80 16.69
C PRO A 282 9.09 27.69 17.51
N PRO A 283 10.18 28.40 17.14
CA PRO A 283 11.51 28.18 17.72
C PRO A 283 11.57 28.25 19.26
N SER A 284 10.71 29.07 19.88
CA SER A 284 10.57 29.18 21.34
C SER A 284 10.12 27.89 22.04
N LYS A 285 9.51 26.94 21.32
CA LYS A 285 9.11 25.61 21.83
C LYS A 285 10.13 24.50 21.51
N ALA A 286 11.14 24.77 20.68
CA ALA A 286 12.13 23.76 20.27
C ALA A 286 13.16 23.43 21.36
N LEU A 287 13.42 24.36 22.28
CA LEU A 287 14.53 24.29 23.25
C LEU A 287 14.40 23.23 24.35
N GLY A 288 13.27 22.54 24.46
CA GLY A 288 13.03 21.45 25.43
C GLY A 288 12.83 20.07 24.79
N ILE A 289 13.00 19.96 23.47
CA ILE A 289 12.63 18.75 22.72
C ILE A 289 13.64 17.61 22.99
N LYS A 290 13.15 16.51 23.57
CA LYS A 290 13.90 15.25 23.73
C LYS A 290 13.48 14.25 22.65
N VAL A 291 14.39 13.88 21.77
CA VAL A 291 14.21 12.72 20.87
C VAL A 291 13.96 11.47 21.74
N PRO A 292 12.91 10.68 21.49
CA PRO A 292 12.62 9.48 22.27
C PRO A 292 13.68 8.39 22.00
N LEU A 293 14.21 7.77 23.05
CA LEU A 293 15.06 6.60 22.92
C LEU A 293 14.19 5.39 22.57
N GLN A 294 14.22 4.98 21.30
CA GLN A 294 13.60 3.74 20.88
C GLN A 294 14.46 2.55 21.29
N LYS A 295 13.82 1.48 21.77
CA LYS A 295 14.45 0.20 22.08
C LYS A 295 13.95 -0.86 21.10
N LEU A 296 14.89 -1.57 20.48
CA LEU A 296 14.62 -2.65 19.55
C LEU A 296 15.25 -3.94 20.10
N LYS A 297 14.42 -4.95 20.33
CA LYS A 297 14.86 -6.28 20.76
C LYS A 297 15.14 -7.13 19.53
N VAL A 298 16.32 -7.74 19.44
CA VAL A 298 16.60 -8.78 18.43
C VAL A 298 15.76 -10.02 18.73
N VAL A 299 15.04 -10.51 17.73
CA VAL A 299 14.18 -11.71 17.85
C VAL A 299 14.62 -12.87 16.95
N ALA A 300 15.32 -12.59 15.83
CA ALA A 300 15.96 -13.60 14.99
C ALA A 300 17.09 -13.00 14.14
N THR A 301 17.97 -13.84 13.60
CA THR A 301 18.71 -13.52 12.37
C THR A 301 17.98 -14.14 11.17
N VAL A 302 18.10 -13.51 10.00
CA VAL A 302 17.47 -13.97 8.75
C VAL A 302 18.50 -13.87 7.63
N SER A 303 18.50 -14.80 6.67
CA SER A 303 19.35 -14.69 5.47
C SER A 303 18.89 -13.50 4.62
N ARG A 304 19.83 -12.67 4.17
CA ARG A 304 19.51 -11.50 3.34
C ARG A 304 18.82 -11.91 2.02
N ALA A 305 19.25 -13.01 1.42
CA ALA A 305 18.67 -13.55 0.18
C ALA A 305 17.21 -14.02 0.32
N SER A 306 16.71 -14.32 1.53
CA SER A 306 15.30 -14.68 1.74
C SER A 306 14.37 -13.48 1.94
N MET A 307 14.90 -12.25 1.92
CA MET A 307 14.10 -11.04 2.10
C MET A 307 13.40 -10.60 0.81
N CYS A 308 12.08 -10.48 0.85
CA CYS A 308 11.32 -9.79 -0.19
C CYS A 308 11.27 -8.29 0.10
N GLU A 309 11.83 -7.43 -0.77
CA GLU A 309 11.76 -5.98 -0.57
C GLU A 309 10.32 -5.42 -0.59
N SER A 310 9.35 -6.13 -1.20
CA SER A 310 7.94 -5.67 -1.26
C SER A 310 7.19 -5.67 0.08
N VAL A 311 7.78 -6.23 1.14
CA VAL A 311 7.24 -6.14 2.52
C VAL A 311 8.01 -5.16 3.41
N LEU A 312 8.96 -4.41 2.83
CA LEU A 312 9.75 -3.39 3.52
C LEU A 312 9.21 -1.99 3.19
N PHE A 313 9.14 -1.12 4.20
CA PHE A 313 8.58 0.22 4.04
C PHE A 313 9.25 1.25 4.98
N GLY A 314 8.81 2.50 4.86
CA GLY A 314 9.31 3.62 5.64
C GLY A 314 10.54 4.29 5.01
N PHE A 315 11.14 5.23 5.74
CA PHE A 315 12.34 5.92 5.28
C PHE A 315 13.59 5.05 5.53
N PRO A 316 14.54 4.98 4.57
CA PRO A 316 15.81 4.32 4.80
C PRO A 316 16.65 5.15 5.79
N LEU A 317 16.87 4.63 7.00
CA LEU A 317 17.69 5.28 8.02
C LEU A 317 18.99 4.50 8.23
N ILE A 318 20.09 5.21 8.44
CA ILE A 318 21.40 4.59 8.70
C ILE A 318 21.69 4.68 10.20
N VAL A 319 21.74 3.52 10.84
CA VAL A 319 22.19 3.36 12.22
C VAL A 319 23.72 3.31 12.23
N VAL A 320 24.30 4.09 13.14
CA VAL A 320 25.74 4.21 13.42
C VAL A 320 25.94 4.15 14.93
N PRO A 321 27.15 3.78 15.43
CA PRO A 321 27.42 3.81 16.86
C PRO A 321 27.31 5.24 17.41
N THR A 322 26.86 5.35 18.65
CA THR A 322 26.59 6.65 19.28
C THR A 322 27.89 7.37 19.67
N THR A 323 27.96 8.67 19.41
CA THR A 323 29.04 9.56 19.88
C THR A 323 28.53 10.49 21.00
N CYS A 324 27.62 10.00 21.84
CA CYS A 324 26.97 10.81 22.86
C CYS A 324 27.94 11.15 24.01
N TRP A 325 28.41 12.40 24.06
CA TRP A 325 29.33 12.91 25.09
C TRP A 325 28.87 12.77 26.56
N LYS A 326 27.60 12.40 26.79
CA LYS A 326 27.05 12.12 28.13
C LYS A 326 27.28 10.69 28.60
N MET A 327 27.78 9.82 27.73
CA MET A 327 28.23 8.47 28.08
C MET A 327 29.71 8.51 28.42
N ASP A 328 30.14 7.57 29.26
CA ASP A 328 31.55 7.40 29.59
C ASP A 328 32.38 6.97 28.36
N TRP A 329 33.66 7.38 28.32
CA TRP A 329 34.56 7.10 27.20
C TRP A 329 34.84 5.61 26.99
N GLU A 330 35.03 4.83 28.05
CA GLU A 330 35.29 3.39 27.94
C GLU A 330 34.04 2.65 27.42
N VAL A 331 32.86 3.11 27.81
CA VAL A 331 31.57 2.62 27.30
C VAL A 331 31.37 3.01 25.83
N LEU A 332 31.76 4.21 25.41
CA LEU A 332 31.71 4.63 24.01
C LEU A 332 32.66 3.81 23.12
N ALA A 333 33.89 3.57 23.56
CA ALA A 333 34.87 2.73 22.86
C ALA A 333 34.37 1.28 22.75
N THR A 334 33.94 0.68 23.87
CA THR A 334 33.39 -0.68 23.90
C THR A 334 32.15 -0.81 22.99
N ASN A 335 31.28 0.21 22.96
CA ASN A 335 30.13 0.25 22.06
C ASN A 335 30.53 0.34 20.58
N GLN A 336 31.57 1.13 20.25
CA GLN A 336 32.11 1.25 18.89
C GLN A 336 32.61 -0.11 18.38
N ASP A 337 33.42 -0.82 19.19
CA ASP A 337 34.00 -2.11 18.81
C ASP A 337 32.94 -3.21 18.70
N ASN A 338 31.98 -3.26 19.63
CA ASN A 338 30.83 -4.16 19.55
C ASN A 338 30.00 -3.93 18.28
N PHE A 339 29.76 -2.66 17.91
CA PHE A 339 28.98 -2.32 16.71
C PHE A 339 29.70 -2.70 15.41
N VAL A 340 31.01 -2.45 15.32
CA VAL A 340 31.83 -2.84 14.16
C VAL A 340 31.95 -4.36 14.04
N SER A 341 32.06 -5.07 15.16
CA SER A 341 32.06 -6.53 15.22
C SER A 341 30.73 -7.10 14.72
N LEU A 342 29.60 -6.60 15.24
CA LEU A 342 28.24 -6.98 14.80
C LEU A 342 28.03 -6.75 13.30
N CYS A 343 28.45 -5.60 12.76
CA CYS A 343 28.36 -5.34 11.32
C CYS A 343 29.20 -6.33 10.50
N SER A 344 30.36 -6.75 11.01
CA SER A 344 31.26 -7.67 10.33
C SER A 344 30.68 -9.09 10.28
N GLU A 345 30.26 -9.60 11.43
CA GLU A 345 29.59 -10.91 11.60
C GLU A 345 28.38 -11.07 10.67
N LEU A 346 27.52 -10.05 10.60
CA LEU A 346 26.34 -10.05 9.73
C LEU A 346 26.69 -9.97 8.25
N THR A 347 27.77 -9.26 7.88
CA THR A 347 28.25 -9.19 6.49
C THR A 347 28.83 -10.54 6.05
N GLU A 348 29.65 -11.16 6.89
CA GLU A 348 30.32 -12.44 6.60
C GLU A 348 29.32 -13.60 6.41
N LYS A 349 28.22 -13.59 7.16
CA LYS A 349 27.17 -14.62 7.09
C LYS A 349 26.02 -14.31 6.11
N ASP A 350 26.08 -13.17 5.41
CA ASP A 350 24.97 -12.59 4.63
C ASP A 350 23.62 -12.61 5.38
N GLN A 351 23.64 -12.12 6.61
CA GLN A 351 22.50 -12.10 7.53
C GLN A 351 22.06 -10.68 7.89
N VAL A 352 20.79 -10.57 8.25
CA VAL A 352 20.14 -9.38 8.78
C VAL A 352 19.59 -9.67 10.17
N LEU A 353 19.44 -8.63 11.01
CA LEU A 353 18.73 -8.76 12.29
C LEU A 353 17.25 -8.48 12.09
N LEU A 354 16.39 -9.43 12.41
CA LEU A 354 14.97 -9.17 12.66
C LEU A 354 14.82 -8.66 14.10
N THR A 355 14.22 -7.48 14.25
CA THR A 355 14.00 -6.82 15.53
C THR A 355 12.54 -6.43 15.74
N GLN A 356 12.15 -6.32 17.01
CA GLN A 356 10.82 -5.93 17.47
C GLN A 356 10.96 -4.68 18.34
N ALA A 357 10.05 -3.71 18.17
CA ALA A 357 9.97 -2.57 19.10
C ALA A 357 9.57 -3.04 20.50
N GLU A 358 10.33 -2.66 21.52
CA GLU A 358 9.87 -2.76 22.90
C GLU A 358 8.95 -1.59 23.21
N ASP A 359 7.82 -1.85 23.88
CA ASP A 359 7.00 -0.77 24.44
C ASP A 359 7.85 0.03 25.44
N THR A 360 8.02 1.34 25.18
CA THR A 360 8.77 2.24 26.06
C THR A 360 7.96 2.62 27.30
N PHE A 361 7.55 1.62 28.09
CA PHE A 361 7.06 1.78 29.45
C PHE A 361 8.21 2.22 30.36
N ASP A 362 8.60 3.49 30.26
CA ASP A 362 9.52 4.08 31.23
C ASP A 362 8.87 4.05 32.62
N GLY A 363 9.53 3.37 33.57
CA GLY A 363 8.99 3.08 34.90
C GLY A 363 8.66 4.33 35.73
N SER A 364 9.14 5.49 35.31
CA SER A 364 8.83 6.80 35.89
C SER A 364 7.34 7.19 35.82
N GLN A 365 6.59 6.69 34.82
CA GLN A 365 5.21 7.11 34.54
C GLN A 365 4.12 6.31 35.29
N GLN A 366 4.44 5.15 35.91
CA GLN A 366 3.44 4.19 36.42
C GLN A 366 2.53 4.68 37.57
N ARG A 367 2.71 5.90 38.11
CA ARG A 367 2.01 6.35 39.32
C ARG A 367 0.61 6.91 39.10
N PHE A 368 0.22 7.24 37.87
CA PHE A 368 -1.13 7.70 37.54
C PHE A 368 -1.64 7.02 36.26
N ASN A 369 -2.93 6.66 36.25
CA ASN A 369 -3.64 5.96 35.17
C ASN A 369 -3.19 4.51 34.88
N LYS A 370 -3.54 3.57 35.78
CA LYS A 370 -3.69 2.13 35.46
C LYS A 370 -4.98 1.80 34.67
N ALA A 371 -5.81 2.79 34.37
CA ALA A 371 -7.07 2.61 33.64
C ALA A 371 -6.86 2.79 32.13
N SER A 372 -7.28 1.79 31.34
CA SER A 372 -7.27 1.78 29.87
C SER A 372 -5.90 1.88 29.19
N SER A 373 -5.03 0.89 29.43
CA SER A 373 -3.95 0.59 28.49
C SER A 373 -4.50 -0.23 27.31
N VAL A 374 -4.97 0.46 26.26
CA VAL A 374 -5.35 -0.19 24.99
C VAL A 374 -4.15 -0.99 24.46
N PRO A 375 -4.31 -2.27 24.08
CA PRO A 375 -3.20 -3.08 23.58
C PRO A 375 -2.68 -2.49 22.26
N LYS A 376 -1.36 -2.28 22.18
CA LYS A 376 -0.71 -1.72 20.99
C LYS A 376 -0.24 -2.83 20.05
N PRO A 377 -0.25 -2.60 18.72
CA PRO A 377 0.39 -3.50 17.77
C PRO A 377 1.92 -3.45 17.90
N ARG A 378 2.57 -4.56 17.54
CA ARG A 378 4.03 -4.73 17.62
C ARG A 378 4.70 -4.29 16.32
N GLY A 379 5.58 -3.29 16.41
CA GLY A 379 6.45 -2.91 15.31
C GLY A 379 7.58 -3.90 15.09
N TYR A 380 7.87 -4.21 13.81
CA TYR A 380 9.02 -5.03 13.41
C TYR A 380 9.89 -4.27 12.41
N PHE A 381 11.22 -4.43 12.55
CA PHE A 381 12.22 -3.73 11.75
C PHE A 381 13.38 -4.67 11.43
N VAL A 382 13.94 -4.56 10.23
CA VAL A 382 15.17 -5.26 9.85
C VAL A 382 16.34 -4.30 9.86
N LEU A 383 17.49 -4.77 10.37
CA LEU A 383 18.78 -4.10 10.24
C LEU A 383 19.69 -4.89 9.29
N MET A 384 20.04 -4.27 8.17
CA MET A 384 20.92 -4.83 7.13
C MET A 384 22.33 -4.25 7.26
N PRO A 385 23.40 -5.06 7.27
CA PRO A 385 24.77 -4.54 7.28
C PRO A 385 25.14 -3.85 5.96
N SER A 386 26.07 -2.90 6.04
CA SER A 386 26.80 -2.35 4.89
C SER A 386 28.31 -2.51 5.07
N ASP A 387 29.02 -2.59 3.94
CA ASP A 387 30.47 -2.73 3.85
C ASP A 387 31.22 -1.65 4.65
N LYS A 388 30.61 -0.46 4.80
CA LYS A 388 31.11 0.68 5.58
C LYS A 388 30.78 0.61 7.08
N LYS A 389 30.49 -0.58 7.61
CA LYS A 389 30.25 -0.86 9.04
C LYS A 389 29.15 0.03 9.65
N SER A 390 28.04 0.13 8.93
CA SER A 390 26.79 0.74 9.39
C SER A 390 25.62 -0.20 9.12
N LEU A 391 24.49 0.01 9.80
CA LEU A 391 23.28 -0.80 9.64
C LEU A 391 22.17 0.05 9.00
N LEU A 392 21.67 -0.35 7.82
CA LEU A 392 20.47 0.22 7.23
C LEU A 392 19.24 -0.39 7.93
N ILE A 393 18.41 0.45 8.55
CA ILE A 393 17.15 0.02 9.15
C ILE A 393 15.95 0.37 8.25
N LYS A 394 15.04 -0.61 8.08
CA LYS A 394 13.74 -0.47 7.39
C LYS A 394 12.66 -1.12 8.26
N SER A 395 11.43 -0.61 8.20
CA SER A 395 10.26 -1.25 8.83
C SER A 395 9.75 -2.43 8.00
N ILE A 396 9.10 -3.40 8.64
CA ILE A 396 8.55 -4.62 8.03
C ILE A 396 7.03 -4.64 8.19
N ILE A 397 6.31 -4.89 7.10
CA ILE A 397 4.85 -5.05 7.09
C ILE A 397 4.47 -6.41 7.71
N PRO A 398 3.67 -6.46 8.79
CA PRO A 398 3.14 -7.71 9.35
C PRO A 398 1.93 -8.23 8.56
N GLN A 399 1.49 -9.46 8.84
CA GLN A 399 0.43 -10.16 8.08
C GLN A 399 -0.88 -9.38 7.96
N GLU A 400 -1.29 -8.71 9.04
CA GLU A 400 -2.52 -7.91 9.15
C GLU A 400 -2.51 -6.68 8.23
N LEU A 401 -1.34 -6.32 7.68
CA LEU A 401 -1.14 -5.18 6.79
C LEU A 401 -0.65 -5.60 5.39
N LEU A 402 -0.63 -6.89 5.05
CA LEU A 402 -0.36 -7.38 3.69
C LEU A 402 -1.65 -7.53 2.88
N LEU A 403 -1.72 -6.91 1.71
CA LEU A 403 -2.84 -7.07 0.78
C LEU A 403 -2.66 -8.33 -0.09
N PRO A 404 -3.74 -9.04 -0.45
CA PRO A 404 -3.67 -10.21 -1.31
C PRO A 404 -3.16 -9.84 -2.70
N MET A 405 -2.15 -10.57 -3.18
CA MET A 405 -1.65 -10.41 -4.54
C MET A 405 -2.61 -11.09 -5.52
N SER A 406 -3.06 -10.36 -6.55
CA SER A 406 -3.81 -10.94 -7.66
C SER A 406 -2.82 -11.61 -8.63
N SER A 407 -3.07 -12.88 -8.97
CA SER A 407 -2.17 -13.70 -9.80
C SER A 407 -2.46 -13.55 -11.30
N VAL A 408 -2.73 -12.32 -11.76
CA VAL A 408 -3.16 -12.01 -13.14
C VAL A 408 -1.97 -11.90 -14.11
N VAL A 409 -0.75 -12.24 -13.66
CA VAL A 409 0.38 -12.49 -14.56
C VAL A 409 0.13 -13.83 -15.25
N SER A 410 -0.56 -13.78 -16.39
CA SER A 410 -0.81 -14.93 -17.26
C SER A 410 0.50 -15.64 -17.59
N GLN A 411 0.54 -16.96 -17.40
CA GLN A 411 1.73 -17.79 -17.66
C GLN A 411 2.00 -18.04 -19.16
N SER A 412 1.50 -17.16 -20.03
CA SER A 412 1.81 -17.17 -21.46
C SER A 412 3.27 -16.83 -21.69
N SER A 413 3.99 -17.69 -22.42
CA SER A 413 5.34 -17.41 -22.89
C SER A 413 5.34 -16.16 -23.77
N ALA A 414 6.12 -15.15 -23.40
CA ALA A 414 6.17 -13.88 -24.13
C ALA A 414 6.55 -14.09 -25.61
N GLU A 415 5.83 -13.42 -26.50
CA GLU A 415 5.97 -13.58 -27.95
C GLU A 415 7.36 -13.17 -28.45
N THR A 416 7.91 -13.93 -29.40
CA THR A 416 9.28 -13.74 -29.88
C THR A 416 9.50 -12.36 -30.51
N GLU A 417 8.51 -11.82 -31.25
CA GLU A 417 8.59 -10.47 -31.82
C GLU A 417 8.64 -9.40 -30.72
N SER A 418 7.75 -9.47 -29.72
CA SER A 418 7.74 -8.58 -28.56
C SER A 418 9.07 -8.61 -27.80
N ILE A 419 9.67 -9.81 -27.61
CA ILE A 419 11.00 -9.96 -27.01
C ILE A 419 12.08 -9.27 -27.86
N LEU A 420 12.08 -9.45 -29.18
CA LEU A 420 13.06 -8.84 -30.08
C LEU A 420 12.93 -7.31 -30.11
N ARG A 421 11.69 -6.79 -30.16
CA ARG A 421 11.39 -5.33 -30.16
C ARG A 421 11.84 -4.66 -28.87
N VAL A 422 11.58 -5.28 -27.71
CA VAL A 422 12.07 -4.79 -26.41
C VAL A 422 13.59 -4.84 -26.35
N LYS A 423 14.24 -5.91 -26.85
CA LYS A 423 15.72 -5.99 -26.90
C LYS A 423 16.35 -4.89 -27.75
N ALA A 424 15.84 -4.66 -28.96
CA ALA A 424 16.34 -3.62 -29.86
C ALA A 424 16.17 -2.20 -29.29
N SER A 425 15.05 -1.96 -28.60
CA SER A 425 14.81 -0.72 -27.85
C SER A 425 15.78 -0.58 -26.66
N LEU A 426 16.02 -1.64 -25.89
CA LEU A 426 16.94 -1.62 -24.75
C LEU A 426 18.43 -1.47 -25.14
N SER A 427 18.85 -1.88 -26.35
CA SER A 427 20.24 -1.65 -26.81
C SER A 427 20.58 -0.17 -27.01
N GLU A 428 19.60 0.68 -27.29
CA GLU A 428 19.78 2.15 -27.38
C GLU A 428 19.79 2.83 -25.98
N VAL A 429 19.43 2.10 -24.91
CA VAL A 429 19.47 2.62 -23.54
C VAL A 429 20.90 2.52 -23.00
N LYS A 430 21.51 3.67 -22.71
CA LYS A 430 22.85 3.73 -22.12
C LYS A 430 22.91 3.02 -20.76
N SER A 431 23.52 1.84 -20.73
CA SER A 431 23.90 1.16 -19.49
C SER A 431 24.86 2.03 -18.64
N LEU A 432 24.67 2.02 -17.33
CA LEU A 432 25.52 2.67 -16.34
C LEU A 432 26.01 1.59 -15.36
N PRO A 433 27.33 1.49 -15.07
CA PRO A 433 27.85 0.48 -14.14
C PRO A 433 27.41 0.74 -12.69
N ASP A 434 27.34 2.02 -12.30
CA ASP A 434 26.95 2.48 -10.97
C ASP A 434 25.95 3.63 -11.07
N ILE A 435 24.97 3.66 -10.16
CA ILE A 435 24.10 4.82 -9.96
C ILE A 435 24.70 5.71 -8.87
N ASN A 436 25.17 6.90 -9.25
CA ASN A 436 25.52 7.96 -8.31
C ASN A 436 24.37 8.99 -8.23
N PRO A 437 23.61 9.07 -7.12
CA PRO A 437 22.49 10.00 -6.97
C PRO A 437 22.87 11.48 -7.11
N LEU A 438 24.13 11.86 -6.86
CA LEU A 438 24.60 13.25 -7.00
C LEU A 438 24.58 13.75 -8.44
N ASN A 439 24.56 12.83 -9.43
CA ASN A 439 24.44 13.17 -10.85
C ASN A 439 22.97 13.40 -11.28
N LEU A 440 21.99 13.00 -10.46
CA LEU A 440 20.56 13.04 -10.79
C LEU A 440 19.93 14.40 -10.46
N ASN A 441 19.90 15.29 -11.45
CA ASN A 441 19.40 16.65 -11.30
C ASN A 441 17.86 16.74 -11.46
N CYS A 442 17.12 16.57 -10.36
CA CYS A 442 15.64 16.61 -10.33
C CYS A 442 14.99 17.99 -10.50
N GLY A 443 15.75 19.07 -10.71
CA GLY A 443 15.21 20.42 -10.94
C GLY A 443 14.57 21.11 -9.71
N LEU A 444 14.61 20.50 -8.52
CA LEU A 444 13.99 21.01 -7.29
C LEU A 444 14.39 22.44 -6.95
N MET A 445 15.70 22.76 -6.97
CA MET A 445 16.18 24.09 -6.56
C MET A 445 15.71 25.23 -7.48
N PRO A 446 15.71 25.08 -8.83
CA PRO A 446 14.97 25.98 -9.72
C PRO A 446 13.46 26.07 -9.42
N GLY A 447 12.78 24.95 -9.19
CA GLY A 447 11.34 24.92 -8.92
C GLY A 447 10.94 25.68 -7.66
N LEU A 448 11.65 25.44 -6.54
CA LEU A 448 11.46 26.18 -5.29
C LEU A 448 11.66 27.69 -5.47
N ARG A 449 12.73 28.11 -6.19
CA ARG A 449 12.96 29.54 -6.49
C ARG A 449 11.81 30.14 -7.31
N GLN A 450 11.23 29.41 -8.26
CA GLN A 450 10.10 29.90 -9.05
C GLN A 450 8.80 30.03 -8.22
N MET A 451 8.62 29.24 -7.16
CA MET A 451 7.49 29.38 -6.24
C MET A 451 7.70 30.47 -5.19
N SER A 452 8.91 30.62 -4.65
CA SER A 452 9.21 31.59 -3.58
C SER A 452 9.48 33.02 -4.08
N LEU A 453 9.80 33.22 -5.36
CA LEU A 453 10.00 34.56 -5.93
C LEU A 453 8.68 35.13 -6.50
N PRO A 454 8.39 36.43 -6.31
CA PRO A 454 7.25 37.07 -6.95
C PRO A 454 7.42 37.03 -8.48
N ARG A 455 6.31 36.82 -9.21
CA ARG A 455 6.32 36.65 -10.69
C ARG A 455 7.11 37.75 -11.41
N SER A 456 6.98 39.00 -10.99
CA SER A 456 7.71 40.15 -11.53
C SER A 456 9.24 40.04 -11.45
N ALA A 457 9.80 39.29 -10.49
CA ALA A 457 11.24 39.00 -10.43
C ALA A 457 11.63 37.86 -11.39
N VAL A 458 10.79 36.82 -11.50
CA VAL A 458 10.98 35.70 -12.44
C VAL A 458 10.93 36.20 -13.89
N ASP A 459 9.97 37.06 -14.22
CA ASP A 459 9.79 37.58 -15.57
C ASP A 459 10.87 38.60 -15.95
N LYS A 460 11.34 39.45 -15.01
CA LYS A 460 12.54 40.28 -15.24
C LYS A 460 13.78 39.43 -15.50
N ALA A 461 14.00 38.35 -14.76
CA ALA A 461 15.12 37.43 -14.99
C ALA A 461 15.04 36.71 -16.36
N ARG A 462 13.82 36.37 -16.81
CA ARG A 462 13.58 35.81 -18.15
C ARG A 462 13.81 36.84 -19.27
N ALA A 463 13.38 38.09 -19.08
CA ALA A 463 13.61 39.17 -20.04
C ALA A 463 15.11 39.48 -20.20
N LEU A 464 15.85 39.59 -19.09
CA LEU A 464 17.30 39.79 -19.11
C LEU A 464 18.04 38.67 -19.86
N LYS A 465 17.64 37.40 -19.65
CA LYS A 465 18.21 36.26 -20.40
C LYS A 465 17.87 36.24 -21.88
N ARG A 466 16.74 36.81 -22.31
CA ARG A 466 16.41 36.97 -23.74
C ARG A 466 17.28 38.06 -24.38
N ASN A 467 17.49 39.17 -23.69
CA ASN A 467 18.30 40.29 -24.18
C ASN A 467 19.82 40.00 -24.17
N SER A 468 20.27 38.93 -23.51
CA SER A 468 21.67 38.47 -23.51
C SER A 468 21.97 37.37 -24.53
N ALA A 469 21.02 36.99 -25.40
CA ALA A 469 21.27 36.07 -26.50
C ALA A 469 21.77 36.83 -27.74
N PRO A 470 22.90 36.44 -28.37
CA PRO A 470 23.46 37.21 -29.49
C PRO A 470 22.58 37.09 -30.73
N THR A 471 22.10 38.22 -31.23
CA THR A 471 21.36 38.34 -32.50
C THR A 471 22.30 38.18 -33.69
N SER A 472 22.44 36.95 -34.20
CA SER A 472 23.19 36.62 -35.42
C SER A 472 22.46 37.06 -36.70
N SER A 473 22.32 38.37 -36.90
CA SER A 473 21.60 39.01 -38.00
C SER A 473 22.38 39.03 -39.34
N ASN A 474 22.93 37.88 -39.74
CA ASN A 474 23.52 37.71 -41.07
C ASN A 474 22.42 37.66 -42.14
N LYS A 475 22.27 38.75 -42.89
CA LYS A 475 21.47 38.78 -44.12
C LYS A 475 22.14 37.90 -45.18
N ILE A 476 21.38 36.99 -45.79
CA ILE A 476 21.78 36.21 -46.96
C ILE A 476 20.90 36.67 -48.14
N PRO A 477 21.47 36.98 -49.33
CA PRO A 477 20.69 37.37 -50.50
C PRO A 477 19.88 36.17 -51.06
N PRO A 478 18.76 36.42 -51.78
CA PRO A 478 17.91 35.36 -52.27
C PRO A 478 18.50 34.66 -53.50
N GLY A 479 18.56 33.33 -53.49
CA GLY A 479 18.75 32.55 -54.73
C GLY A 479 19.66 31.32 -54.65
N GLN A 480 19.25 30.28 -53.91
CA GLN A 480 19.28 28.88 -54.36
C GLN A 480 18.56 27.97 -53.34
N GLN A 481 18.09 26.81 -53.79
CA GLN A 481 17.31 25.85 -52.99
C GLN A 481 18.19 24.72 -52.42
N GLU A 482 17.57 23.95 -51.52
CA GLU A 482 17.79 22.51 -51.30
C GLU A 482 18.78 22.05 -50.19
N ILE A 483 18.59 20.78 -49.81
CA ILE A 483 19.37 19.93 -48.87
C ILE A 483 19.43 20.40 -47.40
N ARG A 484 18.51 19.86 -46.58
CA ARG A 484 18.44 20.11 -45.12
C ARG A 484 19.36 19.14 -44.34
N GLY A 485 20.63 19.50 -44.21
CA GLY A 485 21.66 18.69 -43.56
C GLY A 485 21.61 18.60 -42.02
N TYR A 486 22.16 17.50 -41.51
CA TYR A 486 22.35 17.09 -40.11
C TYR A 486 22.77 18.18 -39.10
N PHE A 487 22.22 18.10 -37.87
CA PHE A 487 22.78 18.75 -36.69
C PHE A 487 23.53 17.72 -35.82
N VAL A 488 24.81 17.98 -35.53
CA VAL A 488 25.65 17.14 -34.68
C VAL A 488 25.71 17.74 -33.26
N PRO A 489 25.36 16.99 -32.20
CA PRO A 489 25.58 17.44 -30.82
C PRO A 489 27.07 17.55 -30.49
N GLN A 490 27.48 18.64 -29.83
CA GLN A 490 28.88 18.86 -29.46
C GLN A 490 29.34 17.93 -28.31
N ARG A 491 30.62 17.58 -28.36
CA ARG A 491 31.29 16.62 -27.47
C ARG A 491 31.40 17.15 -26.04
N ALA A 492 30.92 16.40 -25.05
CA ALA A 492 31.19 16.66 -23.64
C ALA A 492 32.66 16.37 -23.28
N PRO A 493 33.27 17.06 -22.29
CA PRO A 493 34.64 16.78 -21.85
C PRO A 493 34.76 15.42 -21.13
N ASN A 494 35.96 14.84 -21.17
CA ASN A 494 36.23 13.49 -20.68
C ASN A 494 36.01 13.33 -19.15
N PRO A 495 35.51 12.18 -18.68
CA PRO A 495 35.45 11.87 -17.26
C PRO A 495 36.85 11.55 -16.69
N VAL A 496 37.09 12.00 -15.46
CA VAL A 496 38.23 11.55 -14.62
C VAL A 496 37.83 10.25 -13.92
N PRO A 497 38.74 9.28 -13.68
CA PRO A 497 38.40 8.02 -13.00
C PRO A 497 37.86 8.28 -11.58
N GLY A 498 36.62 7.86 -11.32
CA GLY A 498 35.98 7.95 -10.01
C GLY A 498 35.99 6.59 -9.30
N GLY A 499 36.38 6.58 -8.01
CA GLY A 499 36.22 5.41 -7.14
C GLY A 499 34.78 5.25 -6.63
N LEU A 500 34.44 4.09 -6.07
CA LEU A 500 33.08 3.76 -5.64
C LEU A 500 32.57 4.69 -4.52
N LEU A 501 31.39 5.30 -4.73
CA LEU A 501 30.79 6.29 -3.82
C LEU A 501 29.56 5.74 -3.07
N THR A 502 29.79 4.88 -2.07
CA THR A 502 28.76 4.48 -1.09
C THR A 502 28.55 5.54 0.01
N ALA A 503 27.35 5.57 0.60
CA ALA A 503 26.66 6.72 1.21
C ALA A 503 27.43 7.68 2.17
N ASN A 504 28.46 7.24 2.88
CA ASN A 504 29.07 8.01 3.98
C ASN A 504 29.87 9.27 3.55
N TYR A 505 29.85 9.69 2.28
CA TYR A 505 30.55 10.92 1.85
C TYR A 505 29.91 12.24 2.36
N TRP A 506 28.77 12.17 3.05
CA TRP A 506 28.11 13.32 3.67
C TRP A 506 28.54 13.60 5.12
N SER A 507 29.30 12.72 5.76
CA SER A 507 29.74 12.89 7.16
C SER A 507 31.08 13.62 7.30
N SER A 508 31.19 14.85 6.78
CA SER A 508 32.29 15.78 7.08
C SER A 508 32.01 17.24 6.68
N PRO A 509 31.21 17.99 7.46
CA PRO A 509 31.32 19.45 7.44
C PRO A 509 32.62 19.89 8.15
N LEU A 510 33.35 20.85 7.55
CA LEU A 510 34.45 21.62 8.16
C LEU A 510 35.85 20.97 8.34
N SER A 511 36.29 20.03 7.50
CA SER A 511 37.69 19.53 7.52
C SER A 511 38.64 20.16 6.48
N SER A 512 38.14 20.86 5.46
CA SER A 512 38.93 21.34 4.31
C SER A 512 38.91 22.87 4.06
N VAL A 513 38.49 23.67 5.04
CA VAL A 513 38.57 25.14 4.95
C VAL A 513 39.95 25.63 5.41
N ASN A 514 40.89 25.72 4.47
CA ASN A 514 42.20 26.34 4.69
C ASN A 514 42.04 27.83 5.05
N LYS A 515 42.10 28.15 6.35
CA LYS A 515 42.11 29.54 6.85
C LYS A 515 43.47 30.19 6.61
N THR A 516 43.69 30.71 5.40
CA THR A 516 44.80 31.63 5.11
C THR A 516 44.67 32.89 5.97
N ARG A 517 45.44 32.96 7.06
CA ARG A 517 45.46 34.07 8.02
C ARG A 517 46.11 35.30 7.39
N ALA A 518 45.29 36.22 6.87
CA ALA A 518 45.78 37.51 6.40
C ALA A 518 46.42 38.31 7.56
N THR A 519 47.72 38.59 7.46
CA THR A 519 48.46 39.44 8.39
C THR A 519 48.35 40.90 7.97
N SER A 520 47.65 41.72 8.76
CA SER A 520 47.76 43.18 8.64
C SER A 520 49.06 43.66 9.30
N PRO A 521 49.82 44.59 8.68
CA PRO A 521 50.98 45.20 9.30
C PRO A 521 50.57 46.21 10.40
N ALA A 522 51.50 46.56 11.28
CA ALA A 522 51.29 47.47 12.39
C ALA A 522 52.07 48.79 12.23
N CYS A 523 51.35 49.93 12.27
CA CYS A 523 51.88 51.26 12.56
C CYS A 523 50.70 52.22 12.85
N GLY A 524 50.71 53.14 13.82
CA GLY A 524 51.65 53.33 14.93
C GLY A 524 51.55 54.73 15.55
N THR A 525 51.22 54.84 16.85
CA THR A 525 51.05 56.12 17.61
C THR A 525 49.87 56.99 17.11
N LYS A 526 49.32 58.04 17.77
CA LYS A 526 49.57 58.86 18.99
C LYS A 526 48.21 59.58 19.29
N THR A 527 47.81 60.13 20.45
CA THR A 527 48.43 60.47 21.76
C THR A 527 47.34 60.43 22.87
N LYS A 528 47.67 60.87 24.10
CA LYS A 528 46.77 61.15 25.26
C LYS A 528 45.55 62.04 24.93
N MET A 529 44.42 61.82 25.62
CA MET A 529 44.12 62.53 26.89
C MET A 529 43.33 61.62 27.84
#